data_AF-A0A6M3KHS6-F1
#
_entry.id   AF-A0A6M3KHS6-F1
#
_cell.length_a   1.000
_cell.length_b   1.000
_cell.length_c   1.000
_cell.angle_alpha   90.00
_cell.angle_beta   90.00
_cell.angle_gamma   90.00
#
_symmetry.space_group_name_H-M   'P 1'
#
loop_
_entity.id
_entity.type
_entity.pdbx_description
1 polymer ?
#
loop_
_entity_poly.entity_id
_entity_poly.type
_entity_poly.pdbx_seq_one_letter_code
_entity_poly.pdbx_strand_id
1 'polypeptide(L)'
;MTTALTSTYLTLLDWAKREKPGGGIDEIVEVLAASNPIVADANVIEGNLPTGHRSTRRSTDPTGTWRLLNKGVAAEKSTTEQITDLCGILESYSKLDVDLASLNGNEAAFRASEDNAFITGMNDTVATALFYGDQNTDPEKMHGLDKRYNYTDYPDGATSTQVISCSGAASTNTSVWIVTWGPQTCTLIYPKGSAAGLQSEDLGKQLVTDTNNLMYQAWVTKFQWKLGLHIRDYRYVIRLCNVDVALLTADAATGADLMDKLVDGYYARPTVDLGNMGKTFIYCNKTVAKFLHKQAQNKSNVNLTIDSPAGKPVVSFLDAPIHICDNINSIETTITTK
;
A
#
# COMPACT_ATOMS: atom_id res chain seq x y z
N MET A 1 -6.26 -22.39 -20.40
CA MET A 1 -7.34 -21.41 -20.19
C MET A 1 -7.12 -20.80 -18.82
N THR A 2 -6.68 -19.55 -18.80
CA THR A 2 -6.36 -18.78 -17.59
C THR A 2 -7.65 -18.34 -16.92
N THR A 3 -7.98 -18.93 -15.78
CA THR A 3 -9.03 -18.42 -14.90
C THR A 3 -8.52 -17.12 -14.30
N ALA A 4 -9.03 -16.00 -14.78
CA ALA A 4 -8.82 -14.69 -14.17
C ALA A 4 -9.18 -14.77 -12.68
N LEU A 5 -8.35 -14.20 -11.81
CA LEU A 5 -8.82 -13.80 -10.49
C LEU A 5 -9.99 -12.85 -10.74
N THR A 6 -11.21 -13.32 -10.55
CA THR A 6 -12.43 -12.51 -10.68
C THR A 6 -12.50 -11.55 -9.50
N SER A 7 -11.63 -10.54 -9.51
CA SER A 7 -11.88 -9.29 -8.84
C SER A 7 -12.98 -8.58 -9.62
N THR A 8 -14.11 -8.29 -8.99
CA THR A 8 -15.20 -7.47 -9.57
C THR A 8 -14.79 -5.99 -9.77
N TYR A 9 -13.59 -5.60 -9.34
CA TYR A 9 -13.06 -4.25 -9.42
C TYR A 9 -11.73 -4.21 -10.17
N LEU A 10 -11.50 -3.13 -10.91
CA LEU A 10 -10.24 -2.89 -11.61
C LEU A 10 -9.08 -2.77 -10.62
N THR A 11 -8.12 -3.67 -10.70
CA THR A 11 -6.77 -3.45 -10.16
C THR A 11 -6.00 -2.49 -11.08
N LEU A 12 -4.86 -1.97 -10.64
CA LEU A 12 -3.98 -1.19 -11.52
C LEU A 12 -3.62 -1.97 -12.79
N LEU A 13 -3.43 -3.29 -12.67
CA LEU A 13 -3.18 -4.20 -13.77
C LEU A 13 -4.37 -4.31 -14.73
N ASP A 14 -5.59 -4.42 -14.21
CA ASP A 14 -6.78 -4.49 -15.06
C ASP A 14 -7.05 -3.16 -15.79
N TRP A 15 -6.74 -2.04 -15.13
CA TRP A 15 -6.85 -0.71 -15.74
C TRP A 15 -5.84 -0.53 -16.88
N ALA A 16 -4.57 -0.85 -16.62
CA ALA A 16 -3.50 -0.77 -17.62
C ALA A 16 -3.81 -1.61 -18.87
N LYS A 17 -4.31 -2.84 -18.68
CA LYS A 17 -4.72 -3.74 -19.79
C LYS A 17 -5.87 -3.19 -20.63
N ARG A 18 -6.75 -2.35 -20.06
CA ARG A 18 -7.86 -1.73 -20.80
C ARG A 18 -7.44 -0.50 -21.58
N GLU A 19 -6.39 0.18 -21.16
CA GLU A 19 -5.95 1.41 -21.82
C GLU A 19 -5.23 1.13 -23.14
N LYS A 20 -4.42 0.05 -23.24
CA LYS A 20 -3.85 -0.47 -24.50
C LYS A 20 -3.54 -1.98 -24.45
N PRO A 21 -4.41 -2.86 -24.97
CA PRO A 21 -4.12 -4.29 -25.07
C PRO A 21 -2.89 -4.56 -25.97
N GLY A 22 -1.83 -5.18 -25.43
CA GLY A 22 -0.64 -5.57 -26.21
C GLY A 22 0.41 -4.46 -26.43
N GLY A 23 0.34 -3.36 -25.69
CA GLY A 23 1.41 -2.35 -25.64
C GLY A 23 2.47 -2.67 -24.56
N GLY A 24 3.64 -2.04 -24.62
CA GLY A 24 4.70 -2.18 -23.61
C GLY A 24 4.27 -1.85 -22.17
N ILE A 25 3.10 -1.25 -21.98
CA ILE A 25 2.46 -1.02 -20.69
C ILE A 25 2.15 -2.35 -19.97
N ASP A 26 1.76 -3.41 -20.70
CA ASP A 26 1.45 -4.72 -20.09
C ASP A 26 2.71 -5.37 -19.46
N GLU A 27 3.85 -5.28 -20.13
CA GLU A 27 5.15 -5.78 -19.64
C GLU A 27 5.64 -4.97 -18.42
N ILE A 28 5.45 -3.65 -18.44
CA ILE A 28 5.80 -2.76 -17.32
C ILE A 28 5.01 -3.13 -16.07
N VAL A 29 3.71 -3.43 -16.17
CA VAL A 29 2.92 -3.80 -14.98
C VAL A 29 3.28 -5.20 -14.46
N GLU A 30 3.66 -6.15 -15.32
CA GLU A 30 4.17 -7.45 -14.87
C GLU A 30 5.49 -7.32 -14.10
N VAL A 31 6.41 -6.45 -14.54
CA VAL A 31 7.64 -6.12 -13.81
C VAL A 31 7.33 -5.43 -12.49
N LEU A 32 6.38 -4.48 -12.47
CA LEU A 32 5.93 -3.79 -11.26
C LEU A 32 5.30 -4.76 -10.24
N ALA A 33 4.45 -5.69 -10.71
CA ALA A 33 3.80 -6.68 -9.85
C ALA A 33 4.80 -7.71 -9.29
N ALA A 34 5.89 -7.98 -10.01
CA ALA A 34 6.95 -8.85 -9.54
C ALA A 34 7.79 -8.21 -8.43
N SER A 35 7.98 -6.88 -8.45
CA SER A 35 8.83 -6.21 -7.46
C SER A 35 8.08 -5.79 -6.19
N ASN A 36 6.85 -5.27 -6.28
CA ASN A 36 6.06 -4.89 -5.09
C ASN A 36 4.59 -5.33 -5.15
N PRO A 37 4.15 -6.23 -4.24
CA PRO A 37 2.79 -6.75 -4.29
C PRO A 37 1.71 -5.73 -3.89
N ILE A 38 2.03 -4.78 -3.00
CA ILE A 38 1.04 -3.82 -2.49
C ILE A 38 0.43 -2.95 -3.60
N VAL A 39 1.23 -2.56 -4.60
CA VAL A 39 0.75 -1.75 -5.71
C VAL A 39 -0.14 -2.56 -6.66
N ALA A 40 0.16 -3.86 -6.83
CA ALA A 40 -0.62 -4.75 -7.67
C ALA A 40 -1.97 -5.13 -7.06
N ASP A 41 -2.02 -5.28 -5.73
CA ASP A 41 -3.23 -5.63 -4.99
C ASP A 41 -4.21 -4.46 -4.86
N ALA A 42 -3.68 -3.24 -4.83
CA ALA A 42 -4.47 -2.08 -4.50
C ALA A 42 -5.46 -1.71 -5.62
N ASN A 43 -6.68 -1.38 -5.21
CA ASN A 43 -7.65 -0.76 -6.09
C ASN A 43 -7.28 0.72 -6.31
N VAL A 44 -7.52 1.19 -7.52
CA VAL A 44 -7.23 2.56 -7.93
C VAL A 44 -8.52 3.23 -8.38
N ILE A 45 -8.76 4.46 -7.92
CA ILE A 45 -9.89 5.28 -8.36
C ILE A 45 -9.45 6.68 -8.78
N GLU A 46 -10.21 7.31 -9.68
CA GLU A 46 -10.00 8.71 -10.00
C GLU A 46 -10.43 9.60 -8.82
N GLY A 47 -9.58 10.56 -8.48
CA GLY A 47 -9.87 11.61 -7.52
C GLY A 47 -11.03 12.49 -7.98
N ASN A 48 -11.80 13.04 -7.04
CA ASN A 48 -12.86 14.01 -7.37
C ASN A 48 -12.36 15.46 -7.34
N LEU A 49 -11.14 15.70 -6.85
CA LEU A 49 -10.47 17.00 -6.87
C LEU A 49 -9.37 17.01 -7.95
N PRO A 50 -8.99 18.19 -8.47
CA PRO A 50 -7.87 18.32 -9.39
C PRO A 50 -6.54 17.82 -8.84
N THR A 51 -6.36 17.80 -7.50
CA THR A 51 -5.11 17.45 -6.82
C THR A 51 -5.24 16.25 -5.89
N GLY A 52 -6.40 15.59 -5.83
CA GLY A 52 -6.64 14.53 -4.85
C GLY A 52 -8.08 14.02 -4.80
N HIS A 53 -8.48 13.54 -3.63
CA HIS A 53 -9.82 13.03 -3.38
C HIS A 53 -10.34 13.51 -2.03
N ARG A 54 -11.60 13.96 -2.00
CA ARG A 54 -12.31 14.32 -0.78
C ARG A 54 -13.53 13.45 -0.59
N SER A 55 -13.63 12.81 0.56
CA SER A 55 -14.82 12.08 0.97
C SER A 55 -15.38 12.63 2.28
N THR A 56 -16.68 12.43 2.49
CA THR A 56 -17.35 12.83 3.72
C THR A 56 -17.72 11.57 4.46
N ARG A 57 -17.29 11.46 5.72
CA ARG A 57 -17.73 10.39 6.64
C ARG A 57 -18.65 10.97 7.71
N ARG A 58 -19.56 10.15 8.22
CA ARG A 58 -20.34 10.50 9.39
C ARG A 58 -19.50 10.25 10.65
N SER A 59 -19.46 11.22 11.55
CA SER A 59 -18.69 11.15 12.80
C SER A 59 -19.56 10.68 13.97
N THR A 60 -20.82 11.12 14.02
CA THR A 60 -21.77 10.71 15.07
C THR A 60 -23.13 10.35 14.49
N ASP A 61 -23.73 9.30 15.05
CA ASP A 61 -25.11 8.90 14.79
C ASP A 61 -26.02 9.27 15.98
N PRO A 62 -27.29 9.67 15.72
CA PRO A 62 -28.28 9.84 16.78
C PRO A 62 -28.55 8.53 17.53
N THR A 63 -28.63 8.60 18.86
CA THR A 63 -28.85 7.44 19.76
C THR A 63 -30.32 7.24 20.12
N GLY A 64 -31.13 8.30 20.00
CA GLY A 64 -32.51 8.30 20.45
C GLY A 64 -32.64 8.28 21.98
N THR A 65 -33.84 8.53 22.49
CA THR A 65 -34.12 8.50 23.93
C THR A 65 -35.47 7.85 24.21
N TRP A 66 -35.51 6.92 25.16
CA TRP A 66 -36.76 6.36 25.69
C TRP A 66 -37.52 7.44 26.47
N ARG A 67 -38.79 7.67 26.12
CA ARG A 67 -39.62 8.72 26.75
C ARG A 67 -40.83 8.15 27.48
N LEU A 68 -41.21 8.82 28.57
CA LEU A 68 -42.47 8.56 29.27
C LEU A 68 -43.66 9.23 28.56
N LEU A 69 -44.87 8.73 28.86
CA LEU A 69 -46.13 9.39 28.47
C LEU A 69 -46.13 10.85 28.96
N ASN A 70 -46.56 11.76 28.08
CA ASN A 70 -46.60 13.21 28.32
C ASN A 70 -45.23 13.90 28.59
N LYS A 71 -44.11 13.31 28.17
CA LYS A 71 -42.80 13.96 28.15
C LYS A 71 -42.23 14.08 26.73
N GLY A 72 -41.58 15.22 26.45
CA GLY A 72 -40.84 15.48 25.22
C GLY A 72 -39.46 14.82 25.21
N VAL A 73 -38.84 14.78 24.03
CA VAL A 73 -37.49 14.23 23.80
C VAL A 73 -36.62 15.31 23.17
N ALA A 74 -35.34 15.34 23.50
CA ALA A 74 -34.39 16.27 22.89
C ALA A 74 -34.21 15.95 21.39
N ALA A 75 -34.08 16.98 20.56
CA ALA A 75 -33.76 16.79 19.15
C ALA A 75 -32.28 16.43 19.00
N GLU A 76 -31.99 15.36 18.27
CA GLU A 76 -30.63 14.93 17.92
C GLU A 76 -30.37 15.17 16.43
N LYS A 77 -29.10 15.31 16.05
CA LYS A 77 -28.66 15.36 14.65
C LYS A 77 -27.33 14.64 14.48
N SER A 78 -27.13 14.01 13.33
CA SER A 78 -25.83 13.45 12.95
C SER A 78 -24.82 14.55 12.65
N THR A 79 -23.53 14.28 12.92
CA THR A 79 -22.43 15.14 12.48
C THR A 79 -21.59 14.44 11.40
N THR A 80 -20.98 15.22 10.51
CA THR A 80 -20.14 14.72 9.41
C THR A 80 -18.79 15.40 9.40
N GLU A 81 -17.76 14.65 9.05
CA GLU A 81 -16.38 15.11 8.88
C GLU A 81 -15.96 14.90 7.41
N GLN A 82 -15.18 15.84 6.87
CA GLN A 82 -14.63 15.72 5.53
C GLN A 82 -13.14 15.35 5.62
N ILE A 83 -12.76 14.30 4.89
CA ILE A 83 -11.37 13.86 4.77
C ILE A 83 -10.91 14.22 3.36
N THR A 84 -9.78 14.92 3.26
CA THR A 84 -9.16 15.27 1.99
C THR A 84 -7.77 14.68 1.94
N ASP A 85 -7.51 13.84 0.94
CA ASP A 85 -6.19 13.27 0.67
C ASP A 85 -5.68 13.79 -0.67
N LEU A 86 -4.40 14.15 -0.71
CA LEU A 86 -3.74 14.72 -1.87
C LEU A 86 -2.89 13.66 -2.58
N CYS A 87 -2.72 13.83 -3.89
CA CYS A 87 -1.83 13.00 -4.70
C CYS A 87 -0.44 13.64 -4.79
N GLY A 88 0.60 12.82 -4.75
CA GLY A 88 1.97 13.19 -5.12
C GLY A 88 2.24 12.91 -6.61
N ILE A 89 3.29 13.54 -7.13
CA ILE A 89 3.81 13.29 -8.47
C ILE A 89 5.26 12.82 -8.32
N LEU A 90 5.53 11.57 -8.68
CA LEU A 90 6.88 11.02 -8.76
C LEU A 90 7.34 11.06 -10.22
N GLU A 91 8.44 11.76 -10.49
CA GLU A 91 9.03 11.85 -11.83
C GLU A 91 10.51 11.49 -11.81
N SER A 92 10.96 10.87 -12.89
CA SER A 92 12.38 10.63 -13.15
C SER A 92 12.67 10.75 -14.63
N TYR A 93 13.92 11.06 -14.95
CA TYR A 93 14.43 11.13 -16.32
C TYR A 93 15.59 10.16 -16.46
N SER A 94 15.41 9.14 -17.28
CA SER A 94 16.50 8.31 -17.77
C SER A 94 17.24 9.09 -18.85
N LYS A 95 18.55 9.28 -18.68
CA LYS A 95 19.40 10.03 -19.60
C LYS A 95 20.59 9.16 -19.97
N LEU A 96 20.71 8.81 -21.24
CA LEU A 96 21.78 7.95 -21.76
C LEU A 96 22.50 8.62 -22.92
N ASP A 97 23.83 8.70 -22.86
CA ASP A 97 24.62 9.27 -23.95
C ASP A 97 24.43 8.48 -25.27
N VAL A 98 24.27 9.20 -26.37
CA VAL A 98 23.96 8.62 -27.69
C VAL A 98 25.11 7.76 -28.22
N ASP A 99 26.35 8.21 -28.06
CA ASP A 99 27.51 7.48 -28.55
C ASP A 99 27.77 6.26 -27.68
N LEU A 100 27.57 6.38 -26.35
CA LEU A 100 27.64 5.26 -25.42
C LEU A 100 26.63 4.16 -25.77
N ALA A 101 25.39 4.54 -26.07
CA ALA A 101 24.34 3.59 -26.42
C ALA A 101 24.62 2.88 -27.76
N SER A 102 25.36 3.53 -28.65
CA SER A 102 25.70 3.01 -29.98
C SER A 102 26.88 2.01 -29.96
N LEU A 103 27.71 2.01 -28.92
CA LEU A 103 28.92 1.15 -28.83
C LEU A 103 28.63 -0.36 -28.89
N ASN A 104 27.49 -0.81 -28.36
CA ASN A 104 27.14 -2.23 -28.29
C ASN A 104 26.39 -2.73 -29.54
N GLY A 105 26.12 -1.88 -30.54
CA GLY A 105 25.39 -2.25 -31.77
C GLY A 105 23.92 -2.63 -31.57
N ASN A 106 23.41 -2.63 -30.34
CA ASN A 106 22.01 -2.87 -29.98
C ASN A 106 21.51 -1.81 -28.99
N GLU A 107 21.40 -0.59 -29.49
CA GLU A 107 20.99 0.62 -28.76
C GLU A 107 19.63 0.46 -28.06
N ALA A 108 18.66 -0.15 -28.74
CA ALA A 108 17.31 -0.34 -28.19
C ALA A 108 17.30 -1.25 -26.96
N ALA A 109 18.06 -2.36 -26.98
CA ALA A 109 18.11 -3.28 -25.85
C ALA A 109 18.81 -2.66 -24.63
N PHE A 110 19.87 -1.89 -24.84
CA PHE A 110 20.58 -1.22 -23.75
C PHE A 110 19.75 -0.11 -23.12
N ARG A 111 19.01 0.67 -23.93
CA ARG A 111 18.04 1.63 -23.42
C ARG A 111 16.93 0.97 -22.61
N ALA A 112 16.36 -0.13 -23.12
CA ALA A 112 15.32 -0.87 -22.41
C ALA A 112 15.81 -1.43 -21.08
N SER A 113 17.06 -1.91 -20.99
CA SER A 113 17.61 -2.40 -19.72
C SER A 113 17.78 -1.31 -18.67
N GLU A 114 18.20 -0.10 -19.07
CA GLU A 114 18.29 1.04 -18.16
C GLU A 114 16.90 1.51 -17.72
N ASP A 115 15.98 1.66 -18.66
CA ASP A 115 14.60 2.09 -18.41
C ASP A 115 13.87 1.13 -17.44
N ASN A 116 14.13 -0.18 -17.52
CA ASN A 116 13.61 -1.17 -16.57
C ASN A 116 14.12 -0.98 -15.13
N ALA A 117 15.36 -0.50 -14.95
CA ALA A 117 15.89 -0.18 -13.62
C ALA A 117 15.18 1.03 -13.01
N PHE A 118 14.88 2.05 -13.81
CA PHE A 118 14.10 3.22 -13.38
C PHE A 118 12.68 2.82 -12.95
N ILE A 119 12.01 1.97 -13.72
CA ILE A 119 10.67 1.44 -13.39
C ILE A 119 10.70 0.73 -12.02
N THR A 120 11.68 -0.14 -11.80
CA THR A 120 11.83 -0.89 -10.55
C THR A 120 12.07 0.04 -9.36
N GLY A 121 13.02 0.98 -9.48
CA GLY A 121 13.34 1.93 -8.42
C GLY A 121 12.18 2.88 -8.10
N MET A 122 11.40 3.30 -9.10
CA MET A 122 10.19 4.10 -8.87
C MET A 122 9.12 3.31 -8.12
N ASN A 123 8.97 2.01 -8.41
CA ASN A 123 8.05 1.15 -7.67
C ASN A 123 8.42 1.03 -6.20
N ASP A 124 9.70 0.84 -5.90
CA ASP A 124 10.19 0.77 -4.52
C ASP A 124 9.99 2.09 -3.78
N THR A 125 10.20 3.21 -4.48
CA THR A 125 9.94 4.56 -3.93
C THR A 125 8.46 4.75 -3.59
N VAL A 126 7.56 4.31 -4.49
CA VAL A 126 6.12 4.34 -4.27
C VAL A 126 5.69 3.43 -3.11
N ALA A 127 6.16 2.19 -3.08
CA ALA A 127 5.84 1.24 -2.00
C ALA A 127 6.31 1.77 -0.64
N THR A 128 7.51 2.34 -0.58
CA THR A 128 8.02 2.99 0.64
C THR A 128 7.15 4.18 1.05
N ALA A 129 6.74 5.03 0.11
CA ALA A 129 5.89 6.19 0.38
C ALA A 129 4.46 5.79 0.82
N LEU A 130 3.92 4.66 0.33
CA LEU A 130 2.62 4.14 0.76
C LEU A 130 2.61 3.78 2.25
N PHE A 131 3.70 3.21 2.76
CA PHE A 131 3.84 2.92 4.19
C PHE A 131 4.30 4.15 4.98
N TYR A 132 5.39 4.81 4.59
CA TYR A 132 6.08 5.78 5.46
C TYR A 132 6.00 7.24 5.02
N GLY A 133 5.31 7.55 3.91
CA GLY A 133 5.18 8.91 3.42
C GLY A 133 4.54 9.86 4.44
N ASP A 134 5.12 11.05 4.61
CA ASP A 134 4.61 12.06 5.53
C ASP A 134 4.43 13.39 4.83
N GLN A 135 3.18 13.78 4.58
CA GLN A 135 2.87 15.03 3.93
C GLN A 135 3.11 16.27 4.82
N ASN A 136 3.24 16.10 6.14
CA ASN A 136 3.55 17.22 7.03
C ASN A 136 5.03 17.61 6.96
N THR A 137 5.90 16.63 6.74
CA THR A 137 7.35 16.82 6.63
C THR A 137 7.77 17.04 5.17
N ASP A 138 7.22 16.22 4.26
CA ASP A 138 7.49 16.21 2.83
C ASP A 138 6.18 16.43 2.05
N PRO A 139 5.73 17.68 1.86
CA PRO A 139 4.42 17.99 1.27
C PRO A 139 4.19 17.45 -0.15
N GLU A 140 5.27 17.15 -0.88
CA GLU A 140 5.25 16.55 -2.21
C GLU A 140 4.93 15.05 -2.22
N LYS A 141 5.08 14.37 -1.07
CA LYS A 141 4.81 12.94 -0.93
C LYS A 141 3.35 12.71 -0.55
N MET A 142 2.87 11.50 -0.86
CA MET A 142 1.58 11.06 -0.34
C MET A 142 1.67 10.82 1.18
N HIS A 143 0.56 10.97 1.88
CA HIS A 143 0.49 10.65 3.30
C HIS A 143 0.19 9.16 3.51
N GLY A 144 1.22 8.41 3.91
CA GLY A 144 1.24 6.96 4.04
C GLY A 144 0.57 6.41 5.30
N LEU A 145 0.57 5.09 5.44
CA LEU A 145 -0.11 4.36 6.52
C LEU A 145 0.53 4.58 7.90
N ASP A 146 1.86 4.52 8.00
CA ASP A 146 2.61 4.65 9.26
C ASP A 146 2.21 5.89 10.05
N LYS A 147 2.16 7.04 9.38
CA LYS A 147 1.85 8.34 9.99
C LYS A 147 0.39 8.49 10.39
N ARG A 148 -0.52 7.73 9.77
CA ARG A 148 -1.95 7.71 10.11
C ARG A 148 -2.28 6.76 11.28
N TYR A 149 -1.44 5.74 11.48
CA TYR A 149 -1.59 4.70 12.50
C TYR A 149 -0.35 4.67 13.42
N ASN A 150 -0.08 5.78 14.10
CA ASN A 150 1.16 6.05 14.85
C ASN A 150 1.01 6.11 16.39
N TYR A 151 -0.16 5.82 16.95
CA TYR A 151 -0.40 5.83 18.40
C TYR A 151 -1.24 4.62 18.84
N THR A 152 -1.03 4.14 20.06
CA THR A 152 -1.71 2.94 20.63
C THR A 152 -2.78 3.25 21.67
N ASP A 153 -2.93 4.50 22.10
CA ASP A 153 -3.88 4.93 23.12
C ASP A 153 -5.06 5.73 22.57
N TYR A 154 -6.19 5.57 23.26
CA TYR A 154 -7.43 6.30 23.03
C TYR A 154 -7.57 7.32 24.17
N PRO A 155 -7.45 8.64 23.89
CA PRO A 155 -8.57 9.40 23.33
C PRO A 155 -8.22 10.37 22.18
N ASP A 156 -6.95 10.41 21.73
CA ASP A 156 -6.42 11.47 20.86
C ASP A 156 -6.36 11.11 19.36
N GLY A 157 -6.59 9.85 18.99
CA GLY A 157 -6.56 9.40 17.60
C GLY A 157 -7.67 8.40 17.31
N ALA A 158 -8.54 8.72 16.34
CA ALA A 158 -9.62 7.80 15.91
C ALA A 158 -9.08 6.42 15.49
N THR A 159 -7.84 6.36 15.02
CA THR A 159 -7.16 5.15 14.52
C THR A 159 -6.54 4.27 15.59
N SER A 160 -6.43 4.69 16.87
CA SER A 160 -5.69 3.93 17.88
C SER A 160 -6.30 2.56 18.20
N THR A 161 -7.62 2.42 18.05
CA THR A 161 -8.32 1.12 18.14
C THR A 161 -7.88 0.09 17.10
N GLN A 162 -7.23 0.56 16.03
CA GLN A 162 -6.71 -0.26 14.92
C GLN A 162 -5.19 -0.43 14.98
N VAL A 163 -4.56 0.01 16.06
CA VAL A 163 -3.12 -0.17 16.32
C VAL A 163 -2.96 -1.12 17.49
N ILE A 164 -2.47 -2.32 17.20
CA ILE A 164 -2.30 -3.37 18.21
C ILE A 164 -0.80 -3.56 18.44
N SER A 165 -0.38 -3.33 19.69
CA SER A 165 1.02 -3.51 20.07
C SER A 165 1.37 -4.98 20.26
N CYS A 166 2.50 -5.38 19.67
CA CYS A 166 3.15 -6.66 19.89
C CYS A 166 4.20 -6.61 21.02
N SER A 167 4.17 -5.53 21.82
CA SER A 167 4.97 -5.33 23.04
C SER A 167 6.50 -5.30 22.87
N GLY A 168 7.01 -5.15 21.64
CA GLY A 168 8.42 -4.90 21.39
C GLY A 168 8.87 -3.51 21.87
N ALA A 169 9.97 -3.44 22.60
CA ALA A 169 10.52 -2.19 23.13
C ALA A 169 11.88 -1.80 22.51
N ALA A 170 12.46 -2.68 21.71
CA ALA A 170 13.81 -2.53 21.17
C ALA A 170 13.83 -1.71 19.87
N SER A 171 15.03 -1.34 19.41
CA SER A 171 15.24 -0.67 18.11
C SER A 171 15.05 -1.61 16.91
N THR A 172 14.86 -2.90 17.12
CA THR A 172 14.62 -3.93 16.09
C THR A 172 13.15 -4.21 15.87
N ASN A 173 12.31 -3.18 15.98
CA ASN A 173 10.88 -3.31 15.80
C ASN A 173 10.50 -3.24 14.32
N THR A 174 9.48 -4.00 13.94
CA THR A 174 8.82 -3.92 12.63
C THR A 174 7.30 -3.92 12.81
N SER A 175 6.57 -3.80 11.71
CA SER A 175 5.12 -3.83 11.71
C SER A 175 4.54 -4.81 10.69
N VAL A 176 3.33 -5.28 10.99
CA VAL A 176 2.49 -6.05 10.06
C VAL A 176 1.23 -5.23 9.78
N TRP A 177 0.83 -5.18 8.53
CA TRP A 177 -0.31 -4.40 8.08
C TRP A 177 -1.40 -5.30 7.55
N ILE A 178 -2.63 -5.13 8.02
CA ILE A 178 -3.82 -5.76 7.46
C ILE A 178 -4.61 -4.66 6.77
N VAL A 179 -4.71 -4.72 5.44
CA VAL A 179 -5.32 -3.67 4.62
C VAL A 179 -6.46 -4.26 3.83
N THR A 180 -7.64 -3.65 3.94
CA THR A 180 -8.78 -3.98 3.07
C THR A 180 -8.88 -2.96 1.96
N TRP A 181 -8.46 -3.37 0.76
CA TRP A 181 -8.55 -2.54 -0.45
C TRP A 181 -9.98 -2.52 -0.96
N GLY A 182 -10.49 -1.32 -1.22
CA GLY A 182 -11.84 -1.12 -1.70
C GLY A 182 -12.19 0.37 -1.77
N PRO A 183 -13.09 0.77 -2.69
CA PRO A 183 -13.40 2.18 -2.90
C PRO A 183 -14.02 2.83 -1.67
N GLN A 184 -14.68 2.07 -0.78
CA GLN A 184 -15.30 2.54 0.47
C GLN A 184 -14.38 2.43 1.71
N THR A 185 -13.21 1.80 1.57
CA THR A 185 -12.27 1.52 2.66
C THR A 185 -10.95 2.26 2.43
N CYS A 186 -9.88 1.54 2.09
CA CYS A 186 -8.59 2.06 1.65
C CYS A 186 -8.47 1.89 0.13
N THR A 187 -8.05 2.94 -0.59
CA THR A 187 -7.88 2.89 -2.05
C THR A 187 -6.74 3.81 -2.47
N LEU A 188 -6.07 3.46 -3.56
CA LEU A 188 -5.20 4.40 -4.25
C LEU A 188 -6.04 5.38 -5.06
N ILE A 189 -5.53 6.59 -5.20
CA ILE A 189 -6.14 7.67 -5.97
C ILE A 189 -5.15 8.25 -6.97
N TYR A 190 -5.65 8.73 -8.10
CA TYR A 190 -4.89 9.58 -9.03
C TYR A 190 -5.67 10.87 -9.29
N PRO A 191 -5.01 11.99 -9.62
CA PRO A 191 -5.67 13.27 -9.87
C PRO A 191 -6.75 13.20 -10.96
N LYS A 192 -7.82 13.98 -10.79
CA LYS A 192 -8.89 14.08 -11.80
C LYS A 192 -8.34 14.52 -13.16
N GLY A 193 -8.73 13.82 -14.23
CA GLY A 193 -8.29 14.11 -15.60
C GLY A 193 -6.85 13.71 -15.90
N SER A 194 -6.21 12.92 -15.03
CA SER A 194 -4.91 12.29 -15.30
C SER A 194 -5.05 10.78 -15.53
N ALA A 195 -4.00 10.14 -16.04
CA ALA A 195 -3.97 8.69 -16.22
C ALA A 195 -3.47 8.00 -14.94
N ALA A 196 -4.01 6.82 -14.66
CA ALA A 196 -3.53 5.98 -13.57
C ALA A 196 -2.23 5.26 -13.96
N GLY A 197 -1.43 4.91 -12.96
CA GLY A 197 -0.23 4.09 -13.15
C GLY A 197 1.01 4.86 -13.62
N LEU A 198 2.06 4.09 -13.89
CA LEU A 198 3.34 4.60 -14.37
C LEU A 198 3.25 4.92 -15.87
N GLN A 199 3.53 6.16 -16.21
CA GLN A 199 3.62 6.64 -17.59
C GLN A 199 5.09 6.73 -18.00
N SER A 200 5.41 6.17 -19.16
CA SER A 200 6.74 6.23 -19.77
C SER A 200 6.63 6.93 -21.12
N GLU A 201 7.36 8.02 -21.30
CA GLU A 201 7.38 8.83 -22.51
C GLU A 201 8.84 8.94 -23.02
N ASP A 202 9.10 8.45 -24.24
CA ASP A 202 10.39 8.64 -24.90
C ASP A 202 10.43 10.04 -25.53
N LEU A 203 11.30 10.91 -25.00
CA LEU A 203 11.51 12.28 -25.50
C LEU A 203 12.52 12.34 -26.66
N GLY A 204 13.12 11.20 -27.03
CA GLY A 204 14.11 11.10 -28.08
C GLY A 204 15.47 11.70 -27.69
N LYS A 205 16.24 12.09 -28.71
CA LYS A 205 17.54 12.74 -28.52
C LYS A 205 17.32 14.18 -28.07
N GLN A 206 17.81 14.47 -26.88
CA GLN A 206 17.77 15.80 -26.28
C GLN A 206 19.19 16.27 -25.99
N LEU A 207 19.34 17.58 -25.96
CA LEU A 207 20.60 18.20 -25.60
C LEU A 207 20.66 18.38 -24.08
N VAL A 208 21.63 17.74 -23.45
CA VAL A 208 21.79 17.65 -21.99
C VAL A 208 23.11 18.27 -21.58
N THR A 209 23.15 18.86 -20.39
CA THR A 209 24.37 19.43 -19.81
C THR A 209 25.04 18.46 -18.85
N ASP A 210 26.37 18.41 -18.89
CA ASP A 210 27.21 17.71 -17.91
C ASP A 210 27.36 18.52 -16.60
N THR A 211 28.16 18.02 -15.67
CA THR A 211 28.47 18.68 -14.39
C THR A 211 29.19 20.03 -14.55
N ASN A 212 29.86 20.26 -15.68
CA ASN A 212 30.56 21.50 -16.01
C ASN A 212 29.71 22.47 -16.87
N ASN A 213 28.41 22.18 -17.07
CA ASN A 213 27.51 22.89 -17.99
C ASN A 213 27.90 22.81 -19.48
N LEU A 214 28.69 21.81 -19.87
CA LEU A 214 29.00 21.50 -21.26
C LEU A 214 27.91 20.60 -21.85
N MET A 215 27.64 20.77 -23.13
CA MET A 215 26.50 20.15 -23.80
C MET A 215 26.88 18.85 -24.52
N TYR A 216 26.07 17.81 -24.36
CA TYR A 216 26.14 16.56 -25.13
C TYR A 216 24.74 16.08 -25.52
N GLN A 217 24.64 15.15 -26.47
CA GLN A 217 23.36 14.57 -26.87
C GLN A 217 23.10 13.29 -26.09
N ALA A 218 21.92 13.20 -25.49
CA ALA A 218 21.48 12.01 -24.77
C ALA A 218 20.09 11.59 -25.24
N TRP A 219 19.83 10.30 -25.26
CA TRP A 219 18.47 9.78 -25.25
C TRP A 219 17.84 10.05 -23.90
N VAL A 220 16.62 10.57 -23.91
CA VAL A 220 15.91 10.91 -22.68
C VAL A 220 14.54 10.24 -22.66
N THR A 221 14.31 9.38 -21.66
CA THR A 221 12.99 8.82 -21.36
C THR A 221 12.47 9.46 -20.07
N LYS A 222 11.25 9.98 -20.09
CA LYS A 222 10.56 10.53 -18.93
C LYS A 222 9.65 9.48 -18.33
N PHE A 223 9.78 9.26 -17.02
CA PHE A 223 8.85 8.47 -16.22
C PHE A 223 8.05 9.38 -15.31
N GLN A 224 6.73 9.21 -15.30
CA GLN A 224 5.84 9.97 -14.43
C GLN A 224 4.82 9.03 -13.80
N TRP A 225 4.65 9.14 -12.48
CA TRP A 225 3.62 8.43 -11.75
C TRP A 225 2.91 9.38 -10.79
N LYS A 226 1.61 9.54 -10.98
CA LYS A 226 0.75 10.33 -10.10
C LYS A 226 -0.08 9.39 -9.25
N LEU A 227 0.07 9.49 -7.93
CA LEU A 227 -0.67 8.65 -7.02
C LEU A 227 -0.80 9.27 -5.63
N GLY A 228 -1.86 8.89 -4.94
CA GLY A 228 -2.08 9.16 -3.52
C GLY A 228 -2.79 7.99 -2.87
N LEU A 229 -2.93 8.07 -1.55
CA LEU A 229 -3.61 7.08 -0.73
C LEU A 229 -4.81 7.73 -0.06
N HIS A 230 -6.01 7.18 -0.30
CA HIS A 230 -7.24 7.65 0.33
C HIS A 230 -7.77 6.61 1.31
N ILE A 231 -8.02 7.05 2.54
CA ILE A 231 -8.63 6.22 3.59
C ILE A 231 -9.97 6.83 3.96
N ARG A 232 -11.05 6.24 3.45
CA ARG A 232 -12.41 6.69 3.79
C ARG A 232 -12.81 6.19 5.17
N ASP A 233 -12.62 4.90 5.41
CA ASP A 233 -12.89 4.27 6.69
C ASP A 233 -11.60 3.67 7.25
N TYR A 234 -11.14 4.27 8.35
CA TYR A 234 -9.89 3.88 9.01
C TYR A 234 -9.98 2.51 9.68
N ARG A 235 -11.19 2.00 9.96
CA ARG A 235 -11.38 0.74 10.68
C ARG A 235 -10.99 -0.49 9.85
N TYR A 236 -10.76 -0.30 8.55
CA TYR A 236 -10.42 -1.35 7.60
C TYR A 236 -8.92 -1.51 7.33
N VAL A 237 -8.10 -0.73 8.02
CA VAL A 237 -6.65 -0.85 8.02
C VAL A 237 -6.19 -1.01 9.46
N ILE A 238 -5.43 -2.07 9.72
CA ILE A 238 -4.95 -2.44 11.05
C ILE A 238 -3.44 -2.54 11.00
N ARG A 239 -2.80 -2.00 12.03
CA ARG A 239 -1.36 -2.08 12.23
C ARG A 239 -1.08 -2.94 13.46
N LEU A 240 -0.36 -4.04 13.27
CA LEU A 240 0.33 -4.73 14.36
C LEU A 240 1.71 -4.08 14.51
N CYS A 241 1.87 -3.20 15.50
CA CYS A 241 3.11 -2.46 15.71
C CYS A 241 4.03 -3.15 16.72
N ASN A 242 5.28 -2.68 16.79
CA ASN A 242 6.24 -3.09 17.81
C ASN A 242 6.53 -4.61 17.80
N VAL A 243 6.67 -5.20 16.60
CA VAL A 243 7.09 -6.59 16.47
C VAL A 243 8.61 -6.62 16.57
N ASP A 244 9.15 -7.02 17.73
CA ASP A 244 10.60 -7.12 17.91
C ASP A 244 11.13 -8.39 17.23
N VAL A 245 11.81 -8.22 16.09
CA VAL A 245 12.31 -9.35 15.29
C VAL A 245 13.42 -10.14 15.99
N ALA A 246 14.11 -9.56 16.97
CA ALA A 246 15.20 -10.23 17.69
C ALA A 246 14.68 -11.21 18.75
N LEU A 247 13.47 -10.98 19.28
CA LEU A 247 12.85 -11.83 20.30
C LEU A 247 11.94 -12.91 19.73
N LEU A 248 11.60 -12.84 18.43
CA LEU A 248 10.74 -13.82 17.77
C LEU A 248 11.36 -15.22 17.81
N THR A 249 10.56 -16.17 18.31
CA THR A 249 10.91 -17.59 18.37
C THR A 249 9.87 -18.42 17.64
N ALA A 250 10.28 -19.63 17.23
CA ALA A 250 9.41 -20.52 16.46
C ALA A 250 8.27 -21.10 17.30
N ASP A 251 8.44 -21.23 18.61
CA ASP A 251 7.45 -21.72 19.57
C ASP A 251 6.67 -20.58 20.26
N ALA A 252 6.98 -19.32 19.91
CA ALA A 252 6.48 -18.12 20.57
C ALA A 252 6.72 -18.12 22.10
N ALA A 253 7.76 -18.81 22.59
CA ALA A 253 8.12 -18.81 24.00
C ALA A 253 8.64 -17.43 24.47
N THR A 254 9.26 -16.70 23.54
CA THR A 254 9.65 -15.30 23.71
C THR A 254 9.20 -14.46 22.51
N GLY A 255 9.03 -13.16 22.74
CA GLY A 255 8.53 -12.23 21.72
C GLY A 255 7.03 -12.38 21.50
N ALA A 256 6.54 -11.85 20.38
CA ALA A 256 5.13 -11.88 20.05
C ALA A 256 4.69 -13.23 19.45
N ASP A 257 3.52 -13.73 19.88
CA ASP A 257 2.77 -14.75 19.16
C ASP A 257 2.07 -14.08 17.97
N LEU A 258 2.67 -14.21 16.79
CA LEU A 258 2.20 -13.53 15.58
C LEU A 258 0.83 -14.05 15.15
N MET A 259 0.53 -15.33 15.40
CA MET A 259 -0.76 -15.91 15.02
C MET A 259 -1.88 -15.37 15.90
N ASP A 260 -1.65 -15.27 17.21
CA ASP A 260 -2.61 -14.68 18.14
C ASP A 260 -2.86 -13.20 17.82
N LYS A 261 -1.79 -12.43 17.58
CA LYS A 261 -1.90 -11.02 17.20
C LYS A 261 -2.57 -10.81 15.84
N LEU A 262 -2.41 -11.74 14.90
CA LEU A 262 -3.15 -11.72 13.64
C LEU A 262 -4.64 -12.01 13.82
N VAL A 263 -5.03 -12.88 14.76
CA VAL A 263 -6.43 -13.07 15.15
C VAL A 263 -6.99 -11.76 15.70
N ASP A 264 -6.32 -11.16 16.69
CA ASP A 264 -6.71 -9.88 17.28
C ASP A 264 -6.91 -8.81 16.19
N GLY A 265 -5.94 -8.68 15.29
CA GLY A 265 -5.99 -7.69 14.20
C GLY A 265 -7.05 -7.97 13.15
N TYR A 266 -7.30 -9.24 12.82
CA TYR A 266 -8.33 -9.60 11.85
C TYR A 266 -9.73 -9.27 12.38
N TYR A 267 -9.98 -9.51 13.68
CA TYR A 267 -11.27 -9.23 14.32
C TYR A 267 -11.43 -7.80 14.83
N ALA A 268 -10.36 -6.99 14.84
CA ALA A 268 -10.45 -5.53 15.09
C ALA A 268 -11.16 -4.78 13.94
N ARG A 269 -11.16 -5.37 12.73
CA ARG A 269 -11.93 -4.88 11.59
C ARG A 269 -13.44 -5.04 11.85
N PRO A 270 -14.29 -4.08 11.42
CA PRO A 270 -15.73 -4.26 11.45
C PRO A 270 -16.16 -5.55 10.75
N THR A 271 -17.03 -6.34 11.41
CA THR A 271 -17.61 -7.58 10.89
C THR A 271 -18.79 -7.36 9.94
N VAL A 272 -19.12 -6.10 9.65
CA VAL A 272 -20.17 -5.79 8.67
C VAL A 272 -19.70 -6.27 7.30
N ASP A 273 -20.52 -7.08 6.66
CA ASP A 273 -20.23 -7.61 5.33
C ASP A 273 -20.19 -6.44 4.34
N LEU A 274 -19.00 -6.15 3.82
CA LEU A 274 -18.83 -5.26 2.68
C LEU A 274 -19.24 -5.96 1.37
N GLY A 275 -19.70 -7.21 1.41
CA GLY A 275 -19.90 -8.05 0.25
C GLY A 275 -18.60 -8.19 -0.53
N ASN A 276 -18.71 -8.27 -1.86
CA ASN A 276 -17.54 -8.29 -2.74
C ASN A 276 -16.77 -6.95 -2.80
N MET A 277 -17.16 -5.90 -2.05
CA MET A 277 -16.68 -4.52 -2.24
C MET A 277 -15.29 -4.23 -1.67
N GLY A 278 -14.63 -5.20 -1.05
CA GLY A 278 -13.24 -5.05 -0.63
C GLY A 278 -12.53 -6.38 -0.43
N LYS A 279 -11.21 -6.38 -0.69
CA LYS A 279 -10.37 -7.55 -0.49
C LYS A 279 -9.29 -7.24 0.54
N THR A 280 -9.20 -8.10 1.55
CA THR A 280 -8.21 -7.96 2.62
C THR A 280 -6.92 -8.67 2.24
N PHE A 281 -5.80 -7.98 2.43
CA PHE A 281 -4.46 -8.50 2.28
C PHE A 281 -3.63 -8.18 3.52
N ILE A 282 -2.65 -9.03 3.80
CA ILE A 282 -1.73 -8.86 4.92
C ILE A 282 -0.33 -8.60 4.34
N TYR A 283 0.32 -7.52 4.78
CA TYR A 283 1.67 -7.15 4.35
C TYR A 283 2.64 -7.25 5.52
N CYS A 284 3.77 -7.91 5.28
CA CYS A 284 4.86 -8.01 6.25
C CYS A 284 6.23 -8.10 5.55
N ASN A 285 7.30 -7.83 6.29
CA ASN A 285 8.65 -8.05 5.78
C ASN A 285 9.01 -9.55 5.72
N LYS A 286 10.07 -9.90 4.99
CA LYS A 286 10.58 -11.28 4.85
C LYS A 286 10.83 -11.97 6.20
N THR A 287 11.36 -11.23 7.17
CA THR A 287 11.71 -11.78 8.49
C THR A 287 10.47 -12.23 9.26
N VAL A 288 9.43 -11.39 9.32
CA VAL A 288 8.16 -11.74 9.96
C VAL A 288 7.46 -12.87 9.21
N ALA A 289 7.44 -12.84 7.87
CA ALA A 289 6.86 -13.93 7.07
C ALA A 289 7.50 -15.30 7.40
N LYS A 290 8.83 -15.33 7.56
CA LYS A 290 9.58 -16.53 7.98
C LYS A 290 9.16 -17.02 9.37
N PHE A 291 9.06 -16.12 10.34
CA PHE A 291 8.67 -16.50 11.71
C PHE A 291 7.20 -16.90 11.82
N LEU A 292 6.32 -16.27 11.03
CA LEU A 292 4.92 -16.65 10.92
C LEU A 292 4.79 -18.10 10.43
N HIS A 293 5.55 -18.47 9.41
CA HIS A 293 5.57 -19.85 8.92
C HIS A 293 6.07 -20.85 9.98
N LYS A 294 7.14 -20.49 10.70
CA LYS A 294 7.69 -21.32 11.79
C LYS A 294 6.70 -21.51 12.95
N GLN A 295 6.07 -20.43 13.40
CA GLN A 295 5.08 -20.47 14.49
C GLN A 295 3.83 -21.27 14.10
N ALA A 296 3.38 -21.15 12.86
CA ALA A 296 2.26 -21.94 12.37
C ALA A 296 2.58 -23.44 12.32
N GLN A 297 3.77 -23.84 11.86
CA GLN A 297 4.18 -25.25 11.83
C GLN A 297 4.27 -25.89 13.23
N ASN A 298 4.65 -25.11 14.25
CA ASN A 298 4.82 -25.62 15.61
C ASN A 298 3.50 -25.76 16.39
N LYS A 299 2.43 -25.07 15.98
CA LYS A 299 1.11 -25.24 16.59
C LYS A 299 0.46 -26.50 15.99
N SER A 300 0.23 -27.53 16.81
CA SER A 300 -0.29 -28.85 16.40
C SER A 300 -1.63 -28.83 15.65
N ASN A 301 -2.34 -27.69 15.65
CA ASN A 301 -3.67 -27.54 15.08
C ASN A 301 -3.77 -26.49 13.95
N VAL A 302 -2.67 -25.89 13.50
CA VAL A 302 -2.71 -24.81 12.50
C VAL A 302 -2.15 -25.30 11.17
N ASN A 303 -3.05 -25.76 10.29
CA ASN A 303 -2.69 -26.13 8.93
C ASN A 303 -2.74 -24.87 8.07
N LEU A 304 -1.58 -24.27 7.76
CA LEU A 304 -1.49 -23.27 6.70
C LEU A 304 -1.81 -23.97 5.38
N THR A 305 -3.01 -23.74 4.86
CA THR A 305 -3.38 -24.20 3.52
C THR A 305 -2.56 -23.42 2.52
N ILE A 306 -1.59 -24.11 1.91
CA ILE A 306 -0.91 -23.63 0.71
C ILE A 306 -1.88 -23.87 -0.44
N ASP A 307 -2.78 -22.92 -0.69
CA ASP A 307 -3.53 -22.95 -1.93
C ASP A 307 -2.61 -22.44 -3.05
N SER A 308 -2.74 -23.04 -4.24
CA SER A 308 -1.93 -22.69 -5.41
C SER A 308 -2.83 -22.18 -6.54
N PRO A 309 -3.47 -20.99 -6.42
CA PRO A 309 -4.32 -20.47 -7.48
C PRO A 309 -3.59 -20.16 -8.80
N ALA A 310 -2.25 -20.08 -8.79
CA ALA A 310 -1.43 -19.71 -9.96
C ALA A 310 0.00 -20.31 -9.96
N GLY A 311 0.24 -21.43 -9.26
CA GLY A 311 1.58 -22.05 -9.21
C GLY A 311 2.59 -21.36 -8.28
N LYS A 312 2.20 -20.28 -7.58
CA LYS A 312 2.94 -19.69 -6.47
C LYS A 312 2.21 -20.03 -5.16
N PRO A 313 2.84 -20.71 -4.20
CA PRO A 313 2.23 -20.98 -2.90
C PRO A 313 2.05 -19.66 -2.14
N VAL A 314 0.84 -19.14 -2.06
CA VAL A 314 0.54 -17.95 -1.25
C VAL A 314 -0.02 -18.42 0.08
N VAL A 315 0.67 -18.06 1.17
CA VAL A 315 0.19 -18.34 2.51
C VAL A 315 -0.98 -17.41 2.79
N SER A 316 -2.14 -17.96 3.15
CA SER A 316 -3.31 -17.18 3.56
C SER A 316 -3.63 -17.40 5.04
N PHE A 317 -4.23 -16.40 5.65
CA PHE A 317 -4.77 -16.47 7.01
C PHE A 317 -6.22 -15.99 7.00
N LEU A 318 -7.17 -16.86 7.34
CA LEU A 318 -8.62 -16.56 7.30
C LEU A 318 -9.05 -15.92 5.97
N ASP A 319 -8.64 -16.54 4.85
CA ASP A 319 -8.86 -16.10 3.45
C ASP A 319 -8.18 -14.78 3.06
N ALA A 320 -7.41 -14.14 3.95
CA ALA A 320 -6.57 -13.00 3.61
C ALA A 320 -5.17 -13.47 3.13
N PRO A 321 -4.77 -13.22 1.87
CA PRO A 321 -3.45 -13.56 1.39
C PRO A 321 -2.36 -12.74 2.10
N ILE A 322 -1.26 -13.39 2.45
CA ILE A 322 -0.09 -12.76 3.06
C ILE A 322 0.96 -12.49 1.99
N HIS A 323 1.21 -11.22 1.72
CA HIS A 323 2.18 -10.76 0.76
C HIS A 323 3.41 -10.18 1.46
N ILE A 324 4.58 -10.55 0.94
CA ILE A 324 5.85 -10.09 1.45
C ILE A 324 6.19 -8.77 0.76
N CYS A 325 6.37 -7.71 1.55
CA CYS A 325 6.82 -6.41 1.05
C CYS A 325 8.16 -6.05 1.69
N ASP A 326 9.20 -5.94 0.87
CA ASP A 326 10.56 -5.64 1.32
C ASP A 326 10.73 -4.20 1.81
N ASN A 327 9.86 -3.30 1.38
CA ASN A 327 9.90 -1.89 1.78
C ASN A 327 9.45 -1.65 3.22
N ILE A 328 8.86 -2.65 3.90
CA ILE A 328 8.54 -2.55 5.34
C ILE A 328 9.84 -2.65 6.14
N ASN A 329 10.16 -1.59 6.87
CA ASN A 329 11.39 -1.47 7.63
C ASN A 329 11.43 -2.46 8.80
N SER A 330 12.63 -2.98 9.08
CA SER A 330 12.89 -3.89 10.21
C SER A 330 13.40 -3.17 11.46
N ILE A 331 13.51 -1.83 11.40
CA ILE A 331 14.04 -0.93 12.42
C ILE A 331 13.11 0.30 12.51
N GLU A 332 11.83 0.06 12.80
CA GLU A 332 10.86 1.10 13.11
C GLU A 332 11.03 1.60 14.54
N THR A 333 10.81 2.89 14.77
CA THR A 333 10.74 3.43 16.13
C THR A 333 9.55 2.84 16.86
N THR A 334 9.75 2.46 18.12
CA THR A 334 8.67 1.98 18.99
C THR A 334 7.52 2.98 19.05
N ILE A 335 6.32 2.50 18.78
CA ILE A 335 5.09 3.25 18.96
C ILE A 335 4.66 3.12 20.41
N THR A 336 4.52 4.24 21.08
CA THR A 336 4.03 4.31 22.45
C THR A 336 2.59 4.79 22.50
N THR A 337 2.05 4.89 23.70
CA THR A 337 0.96 5.79 24.00
C THR A 337 1.43 7.24 23.81
N LYS A 338 0.55 8.14 23.44
CA LYS A 338 0.84 9.57 23.28
C LYS A 338 0.98 10.26 24.65
#